data_AF-A0A537GZF7-F1
#
_entry.id   AF-A0A537GZF7-F1
#
_cell.length_a   1.000
_cell.length_b   1.000
_cell.length_c   1.000
_cell.angle_alpha   90.00
_cell.angle_beta   90.00
_cell.angle_gamma   90.00
#
_symmetry.space_group_name_H-M   'P 1'
#
loop_
_entity.id
_entity.type
_entity.pdbx_description
1 polymer ?
#
loop_
_entity_poly.entity_id
_entity_poly.type
_entity_poly.pdbx_seq_one_letter_code
_entity_poly.pdbx_strand_id
1 'polypeptide(L)'
;MFARKRHAKLVLVCCFALIALTVIPRVRPINPVPPQTQGHVSATHLESTNVRVSSSRSVPASDPALPPVVQGWGGVTIDEVANGQLQPALQRLNQSGYNGIRIMFSGTVTPCSSGELGSWNPDWFNQAIQEARQYNMWIILDYHSYLDLTNGCQTEWLAFWNLVLSTNWGYDRIVWEPINEPAGLVTVLSSAYQAWITQARTLGDKHWIAVENTMSNGGCNFDPLSLVNCYPVVMDPLNETFLSIHLVSATPRPARTF
;
A
#
# COMPACT_ATOMS: atom_id res chain seq x y z
N MET A 1 -4.18 -9.08 67.74
CA MET A 1 -3.08 -8.88 66.77
C MET A 1 -3.60 -9.22 65.39
N PHE A 2 -3.71 -8.26 64.48
CA PHE A 2 -3.30 -8.34 63.07
C PHE A 2 -3.61 -7.00 62.38
N ALA A 3 -2.70 -6.59 61.51
CA ALA A 3 -2.34 -5.21 61.24
C ALA A 3 -2.96 -4.64 59.95
N ARG A 4 -2.91 -3.30 59.90
CA ARG A 4 -3.37 -2.35 58.89
C ARG A 4 -2.98 -2.64 57.44
N LYS A 5 -3.90 -2.22 56.57
CA LYS A 5 -3.74 -1.87 55.14
C LYS A 5 -2.48 -1.05 54.83
N ARG A 6 -1.86 -1.30 53.66
CA ARG A 6 -1.29 -0.26 52.78
C ARG A 6 -1.43 -0.62 51.31
N HIS A 7 -1.98 0.31 50.55
CA HIS A 7 -1.97 0.35 49.09
C HIS A 7 -0.58 0.75 48.61
N ALA A 8 -0.05 0.06 47.60
CA ALA A 8 1.12 0.51 46.84
C ALA A 8 0.65 0.97 45.45
N LYS A 9 0.83 2.26 45.18
CA LYS A 9 0.73 2.86 43.84
C LYS A 9 2.00 2.48 43.08
N LEU A 10 1.85 1.86 41.91
CA LEU A 10 2.96 1.65 40.98
C LEU A 10 3.17 2.96 40.21
N VAL A 11 4.24 3.67 40.51
CA VAL A 11 4.74 4.82 39.73
C VAL A 11 5.76 4.26 38.75
N LEU A 12 5.43 4.23 37.46
CA LEU A 12 6.38 3.91 36.41
C LEU A 12 7.17 5.19 36.07
N VAL A 13 8.45 5.19 36.45
CA VAL A 13 9.41 6.27 36.16
C VAL A 13 9.96 6.06 34.76
N CYS A 14 9.75 7.04 33.88
CA CYS A 14 10.38 7.13 32.56
C CYS A 14 11.90 7.28 32.71
N CYS A 15 12.68 6.35 32.14
CA CYS A 15 14.11 6.53 31.93
C CYS A 15 14.35 7.15 30.54
N PHE A 16 14.67 8.45 30.50
CA PHE A 16 15.31 9.07 29.35
C PHE A 16 16.81 8.72 29.38
N ALA A 17 17.28 7.93 28.41
CA ALA A 17 18.70 7.76 28.17
C ALA A 17 19.19 8.91 27.27
N LEU A 18 19.87 9.89 27.89
CA LEU A 18 20.69 10.88 27.20
C LEU A 18 21.96 10.21 26.68
N ILE A 19 22.12 10.12 25.36
CA ILE A 19 23.42 9.86 24.72
C ILE A 19 23.91 11.17 24.13
N ALA A 20 24.80 11.83 24.85
CA ALA A 20 25.66 12.88 24.31
C ALA A 20 26.90 12.21 23.71
N LEU A 21 27.00 12.21 22.37
CA LEU A 21 28.25 11.89 21.68
C LEU A 21 28.79 13.17 21.05
N THR A 22 30.00 13.51 21.48
CA THR A 22 30.78 14.68 21.09
C THR A 22 31.18 14.59 19.62
N VAL A 23 30.85 15.62 18.84
CA VAL A 23 31.33 15.80 17.47
C VAL A 23 32.75 16.34 17.53
N ILE A 24 33.73 15.53 17.11
CA ILE A 24 35.09 15.99 16.83
C ILE A 24 35.14 16.42 15.35
N PRO A 25 35.44 17.68 15.01
CA PRO A 25 35.58 18.08 13.61
C PRO A 25 36.92 17.57 13.06
N ARG A 26 36.89 16.58 12.16
CA ARG A 26 38.05 16.20 11.35
C ARG A 26 38.18 17.17 10.18
N VAL A 27 39.08 18.14 10.31
CA VAL A 27 39.63 18.93 9.20
C VAL A 27 40.40 17.97 8.28
N ARG A 28 40.04 17.90 6.99
CA ARG A 28 40.83 17.19 5.97
C ARG A 28 41.75 18.18 5.25
N PRO A 29 43.03 17.84 4.98
CA PRO A 29 43.90 18.69 4.19
C PRO A 29 43.53 18.65 2.71
N ILE A 30 43.50 19.84 2.10
CA ILE A 30 43.39 20.06 0.66
C ILE A 30 44.76 19.76 0.05
N ASN A 31 44.84 18.90 -0.96
CA ASN A 31 46.00 18.79 -1.84
C ASN A 31 45.58 19.00 -3.31
N PRO A 32 46.47 19.56 -4.16
CA PRO A 32 46.12 20.20 -5.42
C PRO A 32 46.01 19.20 -6.58
N VAL A 33 45.07 19.45 -7.49
CA VAL A 33 44.91 18.71 -8.75
C VAL A 33 45.86 19.30 -9.81
N PRO A 34 46.72 18.50 -10.49
CA PRO A 34 47.50 18.95 -11.64
C PRO A 34 46.70 18.83 -12.96
N PRO A 35 46.99 19.66 -13.98
CA PRO A 35 46.15 19.78 -15.17
C PRO A 35 46.60 18.89 -16.35
N GLN A 36 45.74 18.84 -17.37
CA GLN A 36 45.88 18.31 -18.75
C GLN A 36 45.38 16.87 -18.95
N THR A 37 44.67 16.50 -20.02
CA THR A 37 44.66 17.00 -21.41
C THR A 37 43.33 16.64 -22.11
N GLN A 38 42.89 17.49 -23.03
CA GLN A 38 41.80 17.24 -23.98
C GLN A 38 42.11 16.04 -24.88
N GLY A 39 41.12 15.16 -25.06
CA GLY A 39 41.06 14.18 -26.13
C GLY A 39 39.69 14.25 -26.80
N HIS A 40 39.63 14.92 -27.95
CA HIS A 40 38.47 14.93 -28.85
C HIS A 40 38.24 13.53 -29.44
N VAL A 41 37.03 13.00 -29.27
CA VAL A 41 36.46 12.02 -30.20
C VAL A 41 35.03 12.46 -30.52
N SER A 42 34.84 12.88 -31.77
CA SER A 42 33.53 13.15 -32.38
C SER A 42 32.86 11.83 -32.76
N ALA A 43 31.57 11.69 -32.46
CA ALA A 43 30.67 10.83 -33.21
C ALA A 43 29.23 11.37 -33.16
N THR A 44 28.85 11.97 -34.30
CA THR A 44 27.52 11.99 -34.94
C THR A 44 26.31 12.50 -34.16
N HIS A 45 25.97 13.73 -34.53
CA HIS A 45 24.69 14.42 -34.39
C HIS A 45 23.58 13.64 -35.12
N LEU A 46 22.59 13.13 -34.37
CA LEU A 46 21.28 12.74 -34.91
C LEU A 46 20.29 13.80 -34.41
N GLU A 47 19.70 14.51 -35.36
CA GLU A 47 18.76 15.60 -35.14
C GLU A 47 17.58 15.15 -34.27
N SER A 48 17.46 15.75 -33.09
CA SER A 48 16.26 15.65 -32.27
C SER A 48 15.18 16.54 -32.88
N THR A 49 14.29 15.94 -33.66
CA THR A 49 13.03 16.58 -34.03
C THR A 49 12.23 16.90 -32.77
N ASN A 50 12.05 18.21 -32.53
CA ASN A 50 11.17 18.75 -31.51
C ASN A 50 9.73 18.23 -31.66
N VAL A 51 9.39 17.16 -30.95
CA VAL A 51 7.98 16.75 -30.78
C VAL A 51 7.37 17.64 -29.70
N ARG A 52 6.65 18.65 -30.17
CA ARG A 52 5.75 19.48 -29.37
C ARG A 52 4.68 18.58 -28.75
N VAL A 53 4.80 18.26 -27.47
CA VAL A 53 3.77 17.50 -26.73
C VAL A 53 2.55 18.41 -26.58
N SER A 54 1.56 18.19 -27.44
CA SER A 54 0.25 18.82 -27.31
C SER A 54 -0.53 18.12 -26.19
N SER A 55 -0.85 18.89 -25.16
CA SER A 55 -1.72 18.49 -24.05
C SER A 55 -3.18 18.48 -24.49
N SER A 56 -3.72 17.29 -24.73
CA SER A 56 -5.15 16.95 -24.54
C SER A 56 -5.42 15.54 -25.08
N ARG A 57 -4.88 14.52 -24.40
CA ARG A 57 -5.40 13.16 -24.61
C ARG A 57 -6.45 12.89 -23.54
N SER A 58 -7.71 13.01 -23.94
CA SER A 58 -8.80 12.34 -23.25
C SER A 58 -8.45 10.87 -23.12
N VAL A 59 -8.26 10.41 -21.88
CA VAL A 59 -8.13 9.00 -21.57
C VAL A 59 -9.48 8.36 -21.91
N PRO A 60 -9.53 7.38 -22.83
CA PRO A 60 -10.78 6.68 -23.12
C PRO A 60 -11.32 6.07 -21.83
N ALA A 61 -12.65 6.08 -21.68
CA ALA A 61 -13.31 5.19 -20.74
C ALA A 61 -12.81 3.76 -21.01
N SER A 62 -12.41 3.08 -19.95
CA SER A 62 -11.82 1.74 -19.92
C SER A 62 -12.48 0.80 -20.93
N ASP A 63 -11.66 0.26 -21.84
CA ASP A 63 -11.99 -0.97 -22.55
C ASP A 63 -12.08 -2.08 -21.48
N PRO A 64 -13.22 -2.75 -21.28
CA PRO A 64 -13.39 -3.77 -20.24
C PRO A 64 -12.49 -5.01 -20.43
N ALA A 65 -11.60 -5.04 -21.42
CA ALA A 65 -10.66 -6.14 -21.66
C ALA A 65 -9.21 -5.85 -21.22
N LEU A 66 -8.86 -4.63 -20.76
CA LEU A 66 -7.49 -4.29 -20.39
C LEU A 66 -7.36 -3.92 -18.91
N PRO A 67 -6.33 -4.45 -18.20
CA PRO A 67 -6.07 -4.07 -16.82
C PRO A 67 -5.84 -2.55 -16.70
N PRO A 68 -6.46 -1.87 -15.71
CA PRO A 68 -6.24 -0.46 -15.51
C PRO A 68 -4.79 -0.18 -15.12
N VAL A 69 -4.21 0.87 -15.70
CA VAL A 69 -2.91 1.37 -15.28
C VAL A 69 -3.12 2.34 -14.13
N VAL A 70 -2.78 1.90 -12.91
CA VAL A 70 -2.92 2.69 -11.69
C VAL A 70 -1.54 3.10 -11.19
N GLN A 71 -1.30 4.40 -11.11
CA GLN A 71 -0.18 5.01 -10.44
C GLN A 71 -0.73 5.77 -9.23
N GLY A 72 -0.47 5.25 -8.04
CA GLY A 72 -1.02 5.80 -6.80
C GLY A 72 -0.01 6.00 -5.68
N TRP A 73 -0.53 6.50 -4.57
CA TRP A 73 0.19 6.72 -3.31
C TRP A 73 -0.46 5.90 -2.19
N GLY A 74 0.35 5.20 -1.39
CA GLY A 74 -0.12 4.30 -0.32
C GLY A 74 0.15 4.76 1.09
N GLY A 75 0.14 6.08 1.33
CA GLY A 75 0.24 6.66 2.67
C GLY A 75 -1.03 7.34 3.12
N VAL A 76 -2.20 6.80 2.75
CA VAL A 76 -3.54 7.34 3.09
C VAL A 76 -4.31 6.32 3.94
N THR A 77 -4.75 6.71 5.13
CA THR A 77 -5.59 5.87 5.99
C THR A 77 -7.06 6.27 5.90
N ILE A 78 -7.98 5.34 6.19
CA ILE A 78 -9.42 5.58 6.04
C ILE A 78 -9.97 6.69 6.97
N ASP A 79 -9.31 6.94 8.11
CA ASP A 79 -9.67 7.99 9.06
C ASP A 79 -9.28 9.40 8.59
N GLU A 80 -8.47 9.53 7.53
CA GLU A 80 -8.22 10.83 6.87
C GLU A 80 -9.49 11.47 6.29
N VAL A 81 -10.53 10.66 6.07
CA VAL A 81 -11.86 11.15 5.72
C VAL A 81 -12.45 11.94 6.90
N ALA A 82 -12.39 11.38 8.10
CA ALA A 82 -13.02 11.94 9.30
C ALA A 82 -12.37 13.24 9.76
N ASN A 83 -11.07 13.40 9.52
CA ASN A 83 -10.31 14.59 9.87
C ASN A 83 -10.15 15.60 8.71
N GLY A 84 -10.79 15.33 7.57
CA GLY A 84 -10.79 16.19 6.39
C GLY A 84 -9.44 16.30 5.66
N GLN A 85 -8.50 15.38 5.89
CA GLN A 85 -7.20 15.37 5.23
C GLN A 85 -7.20 14.66 3.87
N LEU A 86 -8.19 13.78 3.61
CA LEU A 86 -8.27 13.04 2.35
C LEU A 86 -8.36 13.98 1.14
N GLN A 87 -9.36 14.87 1.08
CA GLN A 87 -9.56 15.74 -0.08
C GLN A 87 -8.30 16.59 -0.44
N PRO A 88 -7.62 17.28 0.51
CA PRO A 88 -6.34 17.93 0.21
C PRO A 88 -5.25 16.98 -0.29
N ALA A 89 -5.19 15.74 0.21
CA ALA A 89 -4.24 14.74 -0.28
C ALA A 89 -4.53 14.36 -1.73
N LEU A 90 -5.80 14.10 -2.07
CA LEU A 90 -6.22 13.78 -3.44
C LEU A 90 -5.93 14.92 -4.40
N GLN A 91 -6.18 16.17 -3.99
CA GLN A 91 -5.86 17.32 -4.80
C GLN A 91 -4.37 17.38 -5.16
N ARG A 92 -3.47 17.20 -4.17
CA ARG A 92 -2.03 17.21 -4.38
C ARG A 92 -1.56 16.06 -5.27
N LEU A 93 -2.10 14.86 -5.06
CA LEU A 93 -1.79 13.68 -5.85
C LEU A 93 -2.22 13.86 -7.31
N ASN A 94 -3.44 14.36 -7.53
CA ASN A 94 -3.95 14.66 -8.86
C ASN A 94 -3.08 15.69 -9.60
N GLN A 95 -2.71 16.78 -8.91
CA GLN A 95 -1.82 17.82 -9.44
C GLN A 95 -0.41 17.29 -9.76
N SER A 96 0.00 16.21 -9.09
CA SER A 96 1.28 15.54 -9.32
C SER A 96 1.20 14.44 -10.38
N GLY A 97 0.05 14.25 -11.03
CA GLY A 97 -0.16 13.28 -12.10
C GLY A 97 -0.51 11.87 -11.65
N TYR A 98 -0.73 11.64 -10.35
CA TYR A 98 -1.25 10.35 -9.87
C TYR A 98 -2.71 10.20 -10.26
N ASN A 99 -3.12 8.98 -10.60
CA ASN A 99 -4.48 8.64 -10.96
C ASN A 99 -5.12 7.63 -9.99
N GLY A 100 -4.46 7.32 -8.88
CA GLY A 100 -5.02 6.46 -7.85
C GLY A 100 -4.48 6.72 -6.46
N ILE A 101 -5.12 6.09 -5.49
CA ILE A 101 -4.77 6.10 -4.07
C ILE A 101 -4.92 4.70 -3.51
N ARG A 102 -4.09 4.36 -2.53
CA ARG A 102 -4.28 3.16 -1.71
C ARG A 102 -4.72 3.60 -0.32
N ILE A 103 -5.97 3.32 0.00
CA ILE A 103 -6.61 3.65 1.28
C ILE A 103 -6.54 2.44 2.17
N MET A 104 -5.92 2.60 3.33
CA MET A 104 -5.63 1.50 4.24
C MET A 104 -6.55 1.56 5.45
N PHE A 105 -6.99 0.39 5.92
CA PHE A 105 -7.71 0.22 7.17
C PHE A 105 -7.37 -1.12 7.81
N SER A 106 -7.38 -1.20 9.14
CA SER A 106 -7.20 -2.49 9.84
C SER A 106 -7.70 -2.51 11.27
N GLY A 107 -8.26 -1.41 11.77
CA GLY A 107 -8.74 -1.28 13.12
C GLY A 107 -9.92 -2.22 13.41
N THR A 108 -9.69 -3.18 14.32
CA THR A 108 -10.72 -3.96 15.03
C THR A 108 -11.68 -4.75 14.14
N VAL A 109 -11.26 -5.14 12.94
CA VAL A 109 -12.13 -5.88 12.00
C VAL A 109 -12.28 -7.34 12.43
N THR A 110 -11.18 -7.99 12.81
CA THR A 110 -11.17 -9.30 13.48
C THR A 110 -10.34 -9.24 14.76
N PRO A 111 -10.41 -10.26 15.62
CA PRO A 111 -9.49 -10.41 16.75
C PRO A 111 -8.01 -10.57 16.36
N CYS A 112 -7.72 -10.92 15.09
CA CYS A 112 -6.37 -11.10 14.58
C CYS A 112 -5.82 -9.87 13.85
N SER A 113 -6.65 -8.85 13.60
CA SER A 113 -6.24 -7.69 12.84
C SER A 113 -5.11 -6.92 13.53
N SER A 114 -4.16 -6.39 12.76
CA SER A 114 -3.02 -5.60 13.26
C SER A 114 -3.44 -4.40 14.13
N GLY A 115 -4.60 -3.81 13.82
CA GLY A 115 -5.17 -2.69 14.57
C GLY A 115 -4.51 -1.33 14.32
N GLU A 116 -3.66 -1.22 13.29
CA GLU A 116 -2.72 -0.11 13.14
C GLU A 116 -3.29 1.11 12.38
N LEU A 117 -4.26 0.94 11.47
CA LEU A 117 -4.60 1.98 10.46
C LEU A 117 -6.07 2.43 10.41
N GLY A 118 -6.67 2.70 11.57
CA GLY A 118 -8.05 3.20 11.65
C GLY A 118 -9.10 2.10 11.42
N SER A 119 -10.23 2.23 12.09
CA SER A 119 -11.32 1.24 12.00
C SER A 119 -12.09 1.40 10.71
N TRP A 120 -12.53 0.26 10.15
CA TRP A 120 -13.46 0.26 9.02
C TRP A 120 -14.72 1.07 9.36
N ASN A 121 -15.10 1.95 8.44
CA ASN A 121 -16.34 2.68 8.50
C ASN A 121 -16.92 2.83 7.08
N PRO A 122 -18.12 2.26 6.80
CA PRO A 122 -18.70 2.29 5.46
C PRO A 122 -19.07 3.71 5.00
N ASP A 123 -19.45 4.61 5.91
CA ASP A 123 -19.76 5.99 5.57
C ASP A 123 -18.50 6.75 5.17
N TRP A 124 -17.37 6.48 5.84
CA TRP A 124 -16.09 7.07 5.48
C TRP A 124 -15.61 6.55 4.12
N PHE A 125 -15.76 5.26 3.85
CA PHE A 125 -15.42 4.72 2.54
C PHE A 125 -16.31 5.31 1.42
N ASN A 126 -17.62 5.46 1.65
CA ASN A 126 -18.50 6.12 0.70
C ASN A 126 -18.08 7.59 0.45
N GLN A 127 -17.69 8.32 1.49
CA GLN A 127 -17.18 9.68 1.34
C GLN A 127 -15.85 9.70 0.57
N ALA A 128 -14.93 8.77 0.85
CA ALA A 128 -13.69 8.63 0.09
C ALA A 128 -13.94 8.40 -1.40
N ILE A 129 -14.96 7.60 -1.75
CA ILE A 129 -15.42 7.42 -3.13
C ILE A 129 -15.90 8.74 -3.74
N GLN A 130 -16.69 9.54 -3.01
CA GLN A 130 -17.17 10.83 -3.52
C GLN A 130 -16.00 11.79 -3.79
N GLU A 131 -15.01 11.83 -2.91
CA GLU A 131 -13.83 12.67 -3.07
C GLU A 131 -12.92 12.17 -4.21
N ALA A 132 -12.66 10.87 -4.32
CA ALA A 132 -11.90 10.27 -5.42
C ALA A 132 -12.57 10.48 -6.78
N ARG A 133 -13.92 10.47 -6.83
CA ARG A 133 -14.69 10.75 -8.04
C ARG A 133 -14.43 12.16 -8.58
N GLN A 134 -14.23 13.17 -7.71
CA GLN A 134 -13.94 14.55 -8.13
C GLN A 134 -12.64 14.64 -8.96
N TYR A 135 -11.68 13.77 -8.67
CA TYR A 135 -10.37 13.74 -9.32
C TYR A 135 -10.22 12.58 -10.32
N ASN A 136 -11.31 11.85 -10.61
CA ASN A 136 -11.29 10.73 -11.55
C ASN A 136 -10.25 9.64 -11.17
N MET A 137 -10.03 9.42 -9.87
CA MET A 137 -9.00 8.51 -9.36
C MET A 137 -9.46 7.05 -9.28
N TRP A 138 -8.51 6.13 -9.13
CA TRP A 138 -8.72 4.76 -8.68
C TRP A 138 -8.53 4.66 -7.17
N ILE A 139 -9.27 3.77 -6.52
CA ILE A 139 -9.07 3.42 -5.12
C ILE A 139 -8.57 1.99 -5.05
N ILE A 140 -7.43 1.77 -4.42
CA ILE A 140 -7.01 0.46 -3.93
C ILE A 140 -7.45 0.42 -2.46
N LEU A 141 -8.48 -0.36 -2.12
CA LEU A 141 -8.89 -0.51 -0.73
C LEU A 141 -8.10 -1.65 -0.09
N ASP A 142 -7.26 -1.28 0.85
CA ASP A 142 -6.29 -2.15 1.52
C ASP A 142 -6.75 -2.55 2.92
N TYR A 143 -7.04 -3.83 3.11
CA TYR A 143 -7.15 -4.43 4.43
C TYR A 143 -5.73 -4.65 5.01
N HIS A 144 -5.30 -3.72 5.84
CA HIS A 144 -3.93 -3.60 6.30
C HIS A 144 -3.58 -4.48 7.50
N SER A 145 -3.70 -5.80 7.34
CA SER A 145 -3.37 -6.77 8.38
C SER A 145 -2.64 -7.97 7.81
N TYR A 146 -1.97 -8.74 8.66
CA TYR A 146 -0.97 -9.71 8.24
C TYR A 146 -1.36 -11.16 8.55
N LEU A 147 -2.04 -11.39 9.69
CA LEU A 147 -2.16 -12.71 10.32
C LEU A 147 -3.58 -13.30 10.24
N ASP A 148 -4.55 -12.55 9.72
CA ASP A 148 -5.96 -12.92 9.71
C ASP A 148 -6.22 -14.24 8.96
N LEU A 149 -5.35 -14.60 8.01
CA LEU A 149 -5.45 -15.85 7.25
C LEU A 149 -4.79 -17.06 7.93
N THR A 150 -3.97 -16.86 8.96
CA THR A 150 -3.21 -17.95 9.61
C THR A 150 -3.60 -18.19 11.06
N ASN A 151 -4.22 -17.21 11.73
CA ASN A 151 -4.48 -17.25 13.17
C ASN A 151 -5.92 -17.63 13.53
N GLY A 152 -6.60 -18.35 12.63
CA GLY A 152 -7.97 -18.81 12.85
C GLY A 152 -9.06 -17.75 12.62
N CYS A 153 -8.70 -16.54 12.22
CA CYS A 153 -9.66 -15.45 11.92
C CYS A 153 -10.13 -15.41 10.46
N GLN A 154 -9.81 -16.42 9.66
CA GLN A 154 -10.15 -16.43 8.22
C GLN A 154 -11.66 -16.37 8.00
N THR A 155 -12.46 -16.99 8.87
CA THR A 155 -13.93 -16.97 8.78
C THR A 155 -14.48 -15.57 9.02
N GLU A 156 -13.99 -14.89 10.06
CA GLU A 156 -14.35 -13.51 10.40
C GLU A 156 -13.89 -12.53 9.33
N TRP A 157 -12.69 -12.74 8.77
CA TRP A 157 -12.17 -11.97 7.64
C TRP A 157 -13.06 -12.12 6.40
N LEU A 158 -13.48 -13.34 6.05
CA LEU A 158 -14.43 -13.55 4.94
C LEU A 158 -15.80 -12.92 5.24
N ALA A 159 -16.30 -13.03 6.47
CA ALA A 159 -17.56 -12.43 6.89
C ALA A 159 -17.53 -10.90 6.79
N PHE A 160 -16.42 -10.28 7.18
CA PHE A 160 -16.19 -8.85 6.98
C PHE A 160 -16.27 -8.49 5.49
N TRP A 161 -15.51 -9.17 4.64
CA TRP A 161 -15.50 -8.89 3.21
C TRP A 161 -16.85 -9.13 2.56
N ASN A 162 -17.65 -10.07 3.06
CA ASN A 162 -19.02 -10.27 2.59
C ASN A 162 -19.89 -9.02 2.80
N LEU A 163 -19.71 -8.32 3.93
CA LEU A 163 -20.41 -7.05 4.20
C LEU A 163 -19.94 -5.94 3.24
N VAL A 164 -18.64 -5.84 2.99
CA VAL A 164 -18.08 -4.84 2.07
C VAL A 164 -18.56 -5.08 0.64
N LEU A 165 -18.47 -6.32 0.16
CA LEU A 165 -18.77 -6.71 -1.23
C LEU A 165 -20.27 -6.77 -1.53
N SER A 166 -21.13 -6.99 -0.52
CA SER A 166 -22.59 -6.93 -0.70
C SER A 166 -23.12 -5.49 -0.80
N THR A 167 -22.29 -4.50 -0.47
CA THR A 167 -22.65 -3.09 -0.60
C THR A 167 -22.39 -2.63 -2.03
N ASN A 168 -23.41 -2.08 -2.70
CA ASN A 168 -23.22 -1.41 -3.98
C ASN A 168 -22.65 0.00 -3.76
N TRP A 169 -21.34 0.14 -3.91
CA TRP A 169 -20.62 1.40 -3.78
C TRP A 169 -20.82 2.37 -4.96
N GLY A 170 -21.43 1.92 -6.07
CA GLY A 170 -21.73 2.74 -7.24
C GLY A 170 -20.48 3.40 -7.86
N TYR A 171 -19.34 2.71 -7.83
CA TYR A 171 -18.05 3.24 -8.25
C TYR A 171 -17.15 2.16 -8.83
N ASP A 172 -16.94 2.19 -10.14
CA ASP A 172 -16.26 1.09 -10.86
C ASP A 172 -14.73 1.13 -10.74
N ARG A 173 -14.16 2.18 -10.15
CA ARG A 173 -12.70 2.37 -10.06
C ARG A 173 -12.13 1.94 -8.72
N ILE A 174 -12.46 0.71 -8.35
CA ILE A 174 -11.97 0.07 -7.14
C ILE A 174 -11.08 -1.11 -7.55
N VAL A 175 -9.94 -1.24 -6.87
CA VAL A 175 -9.17 -2.47 -6.76
C VAL A 175 -9.29 -2.92 -5.31
N TRP A 176 -9.81 -4.13 -5.11
CA TRP A 176 -9.83 -4.74 -3.78
C TRP A 176 -8.46 -5.32 -3.48
N GLU A 177 -7.86 -4.98 -2.35
CA GLU A 177 -6.68 -5.62 -1.81
C GLU A 177 -7.10 -6.36 -0.52
N PRO A 178 -7.45 -7.66 -0.64
CA PRO A 178 -8.13 -8.39 0.42
C PRO A 178 -7.36 -8.49 1.74
N ILE A 179 -6.03 -8.43 1.68
CA ILE A 179 -5.13 -8.46 2.82
C ILE A 179 -3.74 -7.95 2.40
N ASN A 180 -3.11 -7.14 3.26
CA ASN A 180 -1.77 -6.57 3.13
C ASN A 180 -0.68 -7.50 3.67
N GLU A 181 0.38 -7.71 2.91
CA GLU A 181 1.57 -8.46 3.32
C GLU A 181 1.20 -9.76 4.09
N PRO A 182 0.38 -10.65 3.49
CA PRO A 182 -0.16 -11.80 4.21
C PRO A 182 0.95 -12.74 4.70
N ALA A 183 0.88 -13.10 5.99
CA ALA A 183 1.69 -14.13 6.57
C ALA A 183 1.18 -15.53 6.19
N GLY A 184 2.07 -16.51 6.18
CA GLY A 184 1.71 -17.93 6.04
C GLY A 184 2.30 -18.60 4.80
N LEU A 185 1.87 -19.85 4.60
CA LEU A 185 2.27 -20.64 3.45
C LEU A 185 1.43 -20.28 2.22
N VAL A 186 2.04 -20.35 1.04
CA VAL A 186 1.38 -20.09 -0.24
C VAL A 186 0.10 -20.92 -0.41
N THR A 187 0.09 -22.17 0.09
CA THR A 187 -1.09 -23.04 0.05
C THR A 187 -2.26 -22.51 0.88
N VAL A 188 -1.98 -21.95 2.07
CA VAL A 188 -2.99 -21.31 2.92
C VAL A 188 -3.54 -20.07 2.22
N LEU A 189 -2.66 -19.22 1.68
CA LEU A 189 -3.07 -18.02 0.97
C LEU A 189 -3.89 -18.34 -0.29
N SER A 190 -3.50 -19.36 -1.05
CA SER A 190 -4.23 -19.81 -2.24
C SER A 190 -5.66 -20.20 -1.88
N SER A 191 -5.84 -20.97 -0.81
CA SER A 191 -7.17 -21.34 -0.33
C SER A 191 -7.99 -20.14 0.13
N ALA A 192 -7.38 -19.18 0.85
CA ALA A 192 -8.05 -18.01 1.37
C ALA A 192 -8.47 -17.04 0.27
N TYR A 193 -7.56 -16.68 -0.64
CA TYR A 193 -7.88 -15.84 -1.79
C TYR A 193 -8.90 -16.51 -2.70
N GLN A 194 -8.81 -17.82 -2.95
CA GLN A 194 -9.81 -18.50 -3.77
C GLN A 194 -11.22 -18.41 -3.15
N ALA A 195 -11.34 -18.61 -1.83
CA ALA A 195 -12.61 -18.46 -1.13
C ALA A 195 -13.17 -17.03 -1.24
N TRP A 196 -12.30 -16.03 -1.09
CA TRP A 196 -12.65 -14.62 -1.23
C TRP A 196 -13.10 -14.28 -2.66
N ILE A 197 -12.35 -14.71 -3.68
CA ILE A 197 -12.68 -14.49 -5.10
C ILE A 197 -14.02 -15.13 -5.43
N THR A 198 -14.24 -16.38 -5.01
CA THR A 198 -15.51 -17.07 -5.22
C THR A 198 -16.67 -16.31 -4.57
N GLN A 199 -16.49 -15.80 -3.35
CA GLN A 199 -17.47 -14.96 -2.67
C GLN A 199 -17.76 -13.67 -3.45
N ALA A 200 -16.73 -12.91 -3.81
CA ALA A 200 -16.86 -11.66 -4.56
C ALA A 200 -17.62 -11.85 -5.87
N ARG A 201 -17.22 -12.86 -6.66
CA ARG A 201 -17.87 -13.13 -7.95
C ARG A 201 -19.28 -13.68 -7.81
N THR A 202 -19.57 -14.45 -6.75
CA THR A 202 -20.94 -14.93 -6.45
C THR A 202 -21.87 -13.78 -6.04
N LEU A 203 -21.34 -12.76 -5.37
CA LEU A 203 -22.06 -11.51 -5.08
C LEU A 203 -22.20 -10.60 -6.31
N GLY A 204 -21.61 -10.97 -7.45
CA GLY A 204 -21.67 -10.21 -8.68
C GLY A 204 -20.67 -9.05 -8.77
N ASP A 205 -19.68 -8.99 -7.88
CA ASP A 205 -18.61 -8.01 -7.93
C ASP A 205 -17.75 -8.20 -9.18
N LYS A 206 -17.46 -7.10 -9.88
CA LYS A 206 -16.68 -7.04 -11.13
C LYS A 206 -15.47 -6.11 -11.02
N HIS A 207 -15.05 -5.81 -9.80
CA HIS A 207 -13.88 -4.98 -9.57
C HIS A 207 -12.61 -5.83 -9.71
N TRP A 208 -11.50 -5.13 -9.94
CA TRP A 208 -10.17 -5.74 -9.97
C TRP A 208 -9.73 -6.17 -8.58
N ILE A 209 -8.92 -7.21 -8.50
CA ILE A 209 -8.46 -7.80 -7.24
C ILE A 209 -6.94 -7.83 -7.22
N ALA A 210 -6.31 -7.23 -6.21
CA ALA A 210 -4.88 -7.37 -5.95
C ALA A 210 -4.63 -8.61 -5.08
N VAL A 211 -3.92 -9.60 -5.62
CA VAL A 211 -3.50 -10.81 -4.91
C VAL A 211 -2.05 -10.66 -4.50
N GLU A 212 -1.80 -10.57 -3.21
CA GLU A 212 -0.46 -10.38 -2.66
C GLU A 212 0.24 -11.69 -2.34
N ASN A 213 1.56 -11.67 -2.43
CA ASN A 213 2.41 -12.84 -2.19
C ASN A 213 2.88 -12.94 -0.73
N THR A 214 3.50 -14.07 -0.40
CA THR A 214 4.13 -14.27 0.93
C THR A 214 5.46 -13.52 1.10
N MET A 215 6.05 -13.02 -0.01
CA MET A 215 7.35 -12.33 0.01
C MET A 215 7.27 -10.96 0.67
N SER A 216 6.14 -10.27 0.49
CA SER A 216 5.87 -9.00 1.17
C SER A 216 6.01 -9.09 2.69
N ASN A 217 5.79 -10.28 3.28
CA ASN A 217 5.98 -10.55 4.71
C ASN A 217 7.23 -11.41 5.01
N GLY A 218 8.26 -11.34 4.15
CA GLY A 218 9.53 -12.04 4.35
C GLY A 218 9.47 -13.57 4.23
N GLY A 219 8.37 -14.13 3.73
CA GLY A 219 8.23 -15.59 3.54
C GLY A 219 9.10 -16.15 2.41
N CYS A 220 9.67 -15.27 1.57
CA CYS A 220 10.47 -15.62 0.40
C CYS A 220 11.56 -14.57 0.10
N ASN A 221 12.53 -14.94 -0.74
CA ASN A 221 13.55 -14.01 -1.24
C ASN A 221 13.10 -13.35 -2.54
N PHE A 222 13.62 -12.16 -2.84
CA PHE A 222 13.38 -11.50 -4.13
C PHE A 222 14.32 -12.08 -5.20
N ASP A 223 14.00 -13.28 -5.68
CA ASP A 223 14.69 -13.97 -6.78
C ASP A 223 13.70 -14.56 -7.80
N PRO A 224 14.13 -14.88 -9.03
CA PRO A 224 13.23 -15.35 -10.08
C PRO A 224 12.40 -16.59 -9.73
N LEU A 225 12.92 -17.50 -8.91
CA LEU A 225 12.21 -18.71 -8.52
C LEU A 225 11.12 -18.38 -7.50
N SER A 226 11.45 -17.56 -6.50
CA SER A 226 10.49 -17.07 -5.51
C SER A 226 9.42 -16.17 -6.11
N LEU A 227 9.71 -15.38 -7.15
CA LEU A 227 8.71 -14.60 -7.87
C LEU A 227 7.60 -15.44 -8.52
N VAL A 228 7.85 -16.73 -8.77
CA VAL A 228 6.82 -17.66 -9.26
C VAL A 228 6.20 -18.43 -8.11
N ASN A 229 7.01 -18.95 -7.19
CA ASN A 229 6.56 -19.91 -6.19
C ASN A 229 5.88 -19.29 -4.98
N CYS A 230 6.03 -17.98 -4.76
CA CYS A 230 5.53 -17.32 -3.56
C CYS A 230 4.18 -16.64 -3.75
N TYR A 231 3.66 -16.67 -4.98
CA TYR A 231 2.30 -16.21 -5.26
C TYR A 231 1.27 -17.29 -4.98
N PRO A 232 0.15 -16.93 -4.34
CA PRO A 232 -1.03 -17.77 -4.29
C PRO A 232 -1.47 -18.15 -5.71
N VAL A 233 -1.87 -19.41 -5.88
CA VAL A 233 -2.46 -19.90 -7.13
C VAL A 233 -3.97 -19.83 -6.99
N VAL A 234 -4.61 -19.00 -7.81
CA VAL A 234 -6.05 -18.75 -7.77
C VAL A 234 -6.63 -18.69 -9.17
N MET A 235 -7.95 -18.90 -9.24
CA MET A 235 -8.74 -18.74 -10.45
C MET A 235 -9.81 -17.67 -10.23
N ASP A 236 -9.72 -16.60 -11.02
CA ASP A 236 -10.79 -15.63 -11.17
C ASP A 236 -11.51 -15.84 -12.50
N PRO A 237 -12.83 -16.14 -12.53
CA PRO A 237 -13.58 -16.32 -13.76
C PRO A 237 -13.62 -15.07 -14.65
N LEU A 238 -13.35 -13.87 -14.12
CA LEU A 238 -13.28 -12.64 -14.90
C LEU A 238 -11.87 -12.33 -15.42
N ASN A 239 -10.85 -13.04 -14.91
CA ASN A 239 -9.44 -12.74 -15.20
C ASN A 239 -9.05 -11.28 -14.87
N GLU A 240 -9.62 -10.73 -13.78
CA GLU A 240 -9.45 -9.33 -13.34
C GLU A 240 -8.60 -9.28 -12.06
N THR A 241 -7.41 -9.89 -12.12
CA THR A 241 -6.47 -9.95 -10.98
C THR A 241 -5.15 -9.26 -11.28
N PHE A 242 -4.59 -8.62 -10.26
CA PHE A 242 -3.23 -8.09 -10.22
C PHE A 242 -2.38 -8.92 -9.28
N LEU A 243 -1.11 -9.09 -9.63
CA LEU A 243 -0.10 -9.59 -8.70
C LEU A 243 0.43 -8.42 -7.88
N SER A 244 0.27 -8.46 -6.56
CA SER A 244 0.80 -7.46 -5.62
C SER A 244 2.09 -7.93 -4.94
N ILE A 245 2.98 -6.99 -4.63
CA ILE A 245 4.24 -7.22 -3.89
C ILE A 245 4.74 -5.93 -3.25
N HIS A 246 5.19 -6.01 -2.00
CA HIS A 246 5.90 -4.95 -1.31
C HIS A 246 7.41 -5.23 -1.33
N LEU A 247 8.17 -4.24 -1.79
CA LEU A 247 9.64 -4.26 -1.80
C LEU A 247 10.15 -3.22 -0.80
N VAL A 248 10.53 -3.67 0.38
CA VAL A 248 11.25 -2.83 1.33
C VAL A 248 12.73 -2.84 0.95
N SER A 249 13.19 -1.83 0.23
CA SER A 249 14.63 -1.64 0.03
C SER A 249 15.28 -1.28 1.37
N ALA A 250 16.30 -2.05 1.77
CA ALA A 250 17.10 -1.79 2.97
C ALA A 250 17.96 -0.50 2.91
N THR A 251 17.91 0.25 1.80
CA THR A 251 18.61 1.54 1.68
C THR A 251 17.76 2.66 2.30
N PRO A 252 18.28 3.41 3.29
CA PRO A 252 17.61 4.61 3.80
C PRO A 252 17.34 5.57 2.64
N ARG A 253 16.07 5.94 2.43
CA ARG A 253 15.76 7.04 1.51
C ARG A 253 16.35 8.32 2.11
N PRO A 254 17.13 9.12 1.38
CA PRO A 254 17.55 10.41 1.89
C PRO A 254 16.30 11.22 2.24
N ALA A 255 16.26 11.73 3.47
CA ALA A 255 15.20 12.62 3.93
C ALA A 255 15.08 13.78 2.94
N ARG A 256 13.98 13.82 2.18
CA ARG A 256 13.63 15.02 1.43
C ARG A 256 13.06 16.00 2.45
N THR A 257 13.91 16.92 2.90
CA THR A 257 13.45 18.19 3.47
C THR A 257 12.69 18.92 2.36
N PHE A 258 11.39 19.12 2.57
CA PHE A 258 10.61 20.16 1.90
C PHE A 258 10.72 21.45 2.72
#